data_AF-A0A3A9TPB9-F1
#
_entry.id   AF-A0A3A9TPB9-F1
#
_cell.length_a   1.000
_cell.length_b   1.000
_cell.length_c   1.000
_cell.angle_alpha   90.00
_cell.angle_beta   90.00
_cell.angle_gamma   90.00
#
_symmetry.space_group_name_H-M   'P 1'
#
loop_
_entity.id
_entity.type
_entity.pdbx_description
1 polymer ?
#
loop_
_entity_poly.entity_id
_entity_poly.type
_entity_poly.pdbx_seq_one_letter_code
_entity_poly.pdbx_strand_id
1 'polypeptide(L)'
;MPKDQDLWLNQLKGVVVSDGIRYTGSEEAYLKFLRTFTCTLDDKAKEIEDSYNNKDMDFCTMKVHALKSSARIIGARKLSELAERMEEAGCKGDTKTFDAHINELLDLYRSYKDKLSRLPKEMEIIKKEPISDDALSDAYEAIKAFAAQMDVDALRMIIDELGTYILSKKDEELIETINRKLIQFDWDGVEKLLQ
;
A
#
# COMPACT_ATOMS: atom_id res chain seq x y z
N MET A 1 -9.64 19.09 -16.76
CA MET A 1 -9.83 17.69 -16.30
C MET A 1 -8.79 16.85 -17.01
N PRO A 2 -7.93 16.08 -16.32
CA PRO A 2 -6.90 15.30 -16.99
C PRO A 2 -7.56 14.09 -17.65
N LYS A 3 -7.71 14.13 -18.98
CA LYS A 3 -8.30 13.06 -19.81
C LYS A 3 -7.38 11.85 -19.97
N ASP A 4 -6.15 11.93 -19.47
CA ASP A 4 -5.13 10.90 -19.68
C ASP A 4 -5.22 9.75 -18.67
N GLN A 5 -5.77 9.98 -17.47
CA GLN A 5 -5.96 8.92 -16.45
C GLN A 5 -7.01 7.88 -16.87
N ASP A 6 -8.06 8.32 -17.59
CA ASP A 6 -9.13 7.44 -18.10
C ASP A 6 -8.66 6.42 -19.15
N LEU A 7 -7.66 6.80 -19.95
CA LEU A 7 -7.24 6.02 -21.13
C LEU A 7 -6.41 4.79 -20.77
N TRP A 8 -5.57 4.86 -19.74
CA TRP A 8 -4.69 3.75 -19.37
C TRP A 8 -5.40 2.72 -18.48
N LEU A 9 -6.36 3.13 -17.64
CA LEU A 9 -7.15 2.21 -16.82
C LEU A 9 -7.88 1.20 -17.71
N ASN A 10 -8.49 1.68 -18.81
CA ASN A 10 -9.19 0.84 -19.78
C ASN A 10 -8.25 -0.11 -20.57
N GLN A 11 -6.93 0.03 -20.44
CA GLN A 11 -5.93 -0.85 -21.05
C GLN A 11 -5.42 -1.94 -20.10
N LEU A 12 -5.90 -1.96 -18.84
CA LEU A 12 -5.50 -2.96 -17.85
C LEU A 12 -5.98 -4.37 -18.25
N LYS A 13 -5.03 -5.19 -18.71
CA LYS A 13 -5.32 -6.58 -19.08
C LYS A 13 -5.71 -7.40 -17.85
N GLY A 14 -6.85 -8.07 -17.93
CA GLY A 14 -7.35 -8.96 -16.86
C GLY A 14 -8.15 -8.26 -15.77
N VAL A 15 -8.43 -6.97 -15.93
CA VAL A 15 -9.19 -6.13 -15.00
C VAL A 15 -10.37 -5.53 -15.74
N VAL A 16 -11.58 -5.67 -15.20
CA VAL A 16 -12.78 -5.02 -15.73
C VAL A 16 -13.04 -3.74 -14.93
N VAL A 17 -12.47 -2.62 -15.39
CA VAL A 17 -12.53 -1.33 -14.68
C VAL A 17 -13.95 -0.87 -14.38
N SER A 18 -14.89 -1.07 -15.31
CA SER A 18 -16.30 -0.72 -15.11
C SER A 18 -16.94 -1.45 -13.94
N ASP A 19 -16.57 -2.72 -13.71
CA ASP A 19 -17.05 -3.48 -12.55
C ASP A 19 -16.48 -2.89 -11.26
N GLY A 20 -15.19 -2.55 -11.28
CA GLY A 20 -14.52 -1.99 -10.12
C GLY A 20 -15.08 -0.63 -9.69
N ILE A 21 -15.28 0.28 -10.63
CA ILE A 21 -15.94 1.58 -10.36
C ILE A 21 -17.37 1.36 -9.82
N ARG A 22 -18.10 0.37 -10.35
CA ARG A 22 -19.44 0.03 -9.85
C ARG A 22 -19.39 -0.47 -8.39
N TYR A 23 -18.38 -1.26 -8.01
CA TYR A 23 -18.23 -1.76 -6.64
C TYR A 23 -17.79 -0.69 -5.64
N THR A 24 -16.95 0.26 -6.06
CA THR A 24 -16.43 1.32 -5.19
C THR A 24 -17.27 2.59 -5.19
N GLY A 25 -18.17 2.77 -6.17
CA GLY A 25 -19.10 3.89 -6.29
C GLY A 25 -18.51 5.13 -6.99
N SER A 26 -17.18 5.25 -7.08
CA SER A 26 -16.51 6.30 -7.84
C SER A 26 -15.15 5.82 -8.37
N GLU A 27 -14.64 6.50 -9.39
CA GLU A 27 -13.30 6.27 -9.95
C GLU A 27 -12.20 6.57 -8.94
N GLU A 28 -12.34 7.64 -8.16
CA GLU A 28 -11.39 8.01 -7.11
C GLU A 28 -11.27 6.91 -6.04
N ALA A 29 -12.42 6.39 -5.59
CA ALA A 29 -12.47 5.28 -4.65
C ALA A 29 -11.88 3.99 -5.26
N TYR A 30 -12.12 3.76 -6.57
CA TYR A 30 -11.57 2.62 -7.30
C TYR A 30 -10.04 2.68 -7.36
N LEU A 31 -9.48 3.84 -7.74
CA LEU A 31 -8.05 4.08 -7.78
C LEU A 31 -7.41 3.88 -6.39
N LYS A 32 -8.06 4.36 -5.32
CA LYS A 32 -7.60 4.13 -3.94
C LYS A 32 -7.57 2.64 -3.61
N PHE A 33 -8.61 1.90 -3.98
CA PHE A 33 -8.67 0.46 -3.74
C PHE A 33 -7.60 -0.31 -4.54
N LEU A 34 -7.40 0.02 -5.82
CA LEU A 34 -6.34 -0.55 -6.65
C LEU A 34 -4.95 -0.35 -6.03
N ARG A 35 -4.69 0.82 -5.45
CA ARG A 35 -3.43 1.10 -4.73
C ARG A 35 -3.26 0.22 -3.51
N THR A 36 -4.26 0.19 -2.61
CA THR A 36 -4.21 -0.67 -1.42
C THR A 36 -4.01 -2.13 -1.82
N PHE A 37 -4.69 -2.59 -2.87
CA PHE A 37 -4.52 -3.93 -3.41
C PHE A 37 -3.06 -4.18 -3.84
N THR A 38 -2.44 -3.25 -4.58
CA THR A 38 -1.03 -3.39 -5.01
C THR A 38 -0.01 -3.28 -3.87
N CYS A 39 -0.21 -2.36 -2.92
CA CYS A 39 0.70 -2.14 -1.81
C CYS A 39 0.73 -3.34 -0.84
N THR A 40 -0.42 -3.98 -0.63
CA THR A 40 -0.53 -5.13 0.29
C THR A 40 -0.34 -6.49 -0.41
N LEU A 41 -0.14 -6.49 -1.73
CA LEU A 41 -0.17 -7.69 -2.56
C LEU A 41 0.86 -8.74 -2.09
N ASP A 42 2.12 -8.32 -1.94
CA ASP A 42 3.23 -9.23 -1.63
C ASP A 42 3.05 -9.86 -0.24
N ASP A 43 2.68 -9.05 0.75
CA ASP A 43 2.42 -9.50 2.12
C ASP A 43 1.26 -10.50 2.15
N LYS A 44 0.17 -10.21 1.44
CA LYS A 44 -1.00 -11.10 1.38
C LYS A 44 -0.73 -12.39 0.62
N ALA A 45 0.07 -12.33 -0.45
CA ALA A 45 0.50 -13.53 -1.17
C ALA A 45 1.39 -14.40 -0.27
N LYS A 46 2.30 -13.78 0.48
CA LYS A 46 3.14 -14.47 1.46
C LYS A 46 2.33 -15.09 2.59
N GLU A 47 1.32 -14.40 3.14
CA GLU A 47 0.42 -14.97 4.15
C GLU A 47 -0.26 -16.25 3.66
N ILE A 48 -0.73 -16.28 2.40
CA ILE A 48 -1.34 -17.47 1.77
C ILE A 48 -0.30 -18.59 1.64
N GLU A 49 0.86 -18.29 1.07
CA GLU A 49 1.95 -19.26 0.84
C GLU A 49 2.46 -19.88 2.15
N ASP A 50 2.72 -19.05 3.16
CA ASP A 50 3.22 -19.50 4.47
C ASP A 50 2.16 -20.37 5.17
N SER A 51 0.88 -19.98 5.11
CA SER A 51 -0.20 -20.78 5.72
C SER A 51 -0.36 -22.15 5.09
N TYR A 52 -0.26 -22.23 3.75
CA TYR A 52 -0.28 -23.49 3.03
C TYR A 52 0.95 -24.36 3.38
N ASN A 53 2.15 -23.79 3.38
CA ASN A 53 3.39 -24.52 3.72
C ASN A 53 3.38 -25.06 5.16
N ASN A 54 2.76 -24.32 6.08
CA ASN A 54 2.59 -24.73 7.48
C ASN A 54 1.39 -25.68 7.70
N LYS A 55 0.67 -26.05 6.64
CA LYS A 55 -0.54 -26.90 6.67
C LYS A 55 -1.69 -26.32 7.50
N ASP A 56 -1.70 -25.00 7.69
CA ASP A 56 -2.80 -24.28 8.34
C ASP A 56 -3.89 -23.98 7.29
N MET A 57 -4.64 -25.02 6.94
CA MET A 57 -5.62 -24.97 5.84
C MET A 57 -6.80 -24.06 6.16
N ASP A 58 -7.20 -23.94 7.43
CA ASP A 58 -8.29 -23.06 7.85
C ASP A 58 -7.91 -21.58 7.64
N PHE A 59 -6.70 -21.20 8.09
CA PHE A 59 -6.19 -19.86 7.88
C PHE A 59 -5.95 -19.58 6.40
N CYS A 60 -5.38 -20.55 5.65
CA CYS A 60 -5.19 -20.42 4.21
C CYS A 60 -6.51 -20.17 3.47
N THR A 61 -7.55 -20.95 3.78
CA THR A 61 -8.90 -20.80 3.21
C THR A 61 -9.50 -19.43 3.52
N MET A 62 -9.33 -18.94 4.76
CA MET A 62 -9.77 -17.60 5.16
C MET A 62 -9.04 -16.51 4.35
N LYS A 63 -7.73 -16.64 4.11
CA LYS A 63 -6.97 -15.67 3.30
C LYS A 63 -7.38 -15.70 1.82
N VAL A 64 -7.63 -16.90 1.28
CA VAL A 64 -8.16 -17.09 -0.07
C VAL A 64 -9.55 -16.44 -0.21
N HIS A 65 -10.43 -16.57 0.78
CA HIS A 65 -11.72 -15.86 0.82
C HIS A 65 -11.55 -14.33 0.77
N ALA A 66 -10.62 -13.78 1.56
CA ALA A 66 -10.32 -12.35 1.54
C ALA A 66 -9.79 -11.90 0.16
N LEU A 67 -8.94 -12.71 -0.47
CA LEU A 67 -8.45 -12.48 -1.82
C LEU A 67 -9.58 -12.49 -2.86
N LYS A 68 -10.52 -13.44 -2.77
CA LYS A 68 -11.70 -13.50 -3.66
C LYS A 68 -12.46 -12.18 -3.67
N SER A 69 -12.82 -11.67 -2.49
CA SER A 69 -13.57 -10.42 -2.37
C SER A 69 -12.79 -9.24 -2.93
N SER A 70 -11.48 -9.16 -2.64
CA SER A 70 -10.60 -8.08 -3.12
C SER A 70 -10.43 -8.12 -4.63
N ALA A 71 -10.23 -9.32 -5.21
CA ALA A 71 -10.12 -9.54 -6.64
C ALA A 71 -11.41 -9.14 -7.38
N ARG A 72 -12.57 -9.44 -6.79
CA ARG A 72 -13.87 -9.01 -7.33
C ARG A 72 -14.00 -7.49 -7.36
N ILE A 73 -13.63 -6.81 -6.28
CA ILE A 73 -13.70 -5.34 -6.19
C ILE A 73 -12.79 -4.69 -7.24
N ILE A 74 -11.59 -5.23 -7.48
CA ILE A 74 -10.73 -4.65 -8.53
C ILE A 74 -11.22 -4.99 -9.95
N GLY A 75 -12.14 -5.94 -10.12
CA GLY A 75 -12.58 -6.43 -11.44
C GLY A 75 -11.68 -7.52 -12.03
N ALA A 76 -10.83 -8.15 -11.22
CA ALA A 76 -9.94 -9.25 -11.59
C ALA A 76 -10.70 -10.60 -11.61
N ARG A 77 -11.63 -10.76 -12.55
CA ARG A 77 -12.58 -11.90 -12.59
C ARG A 77 -11.89 -13.26 -12.49
N LYS A 78 -10.86 -13.50 -13.31
CA LYS A 78 -10.12 -14.79 -13.29
C LYS A 78 -9.51 -15.11 -11.93
N LEU A 79 -8.98 -14.10 -11.24
CA LEU A 79 -8.40 -14.28 -9.91
C LEU A 79 -9.49 -14.54 -8.87
N SER A 80 -10.61 -13.83 -8.96
CA SER A 80 -11.77 -14.05 -8.10
C SER A 80 -12.34 -15.46 -8.25
N GLU A 81 -12.50 -15.94 -9.48
CA GLU A 81 -13.04 -17.28 -9.78
C GLU A 81 -12.09 -18.39 -9.31
N LEU A 82 -10.77 -18.21 -9.47
CA LEU A 82 -9.78 -19.16 -8.98
C LEU A 82 -9.76 -19.20 -7.44
N ALA A 83 -9.83 -18.04 -6.79
CA ALA A 83 -9.93 -17.95 -5.33
C ALA A 83 -11.22 -18.59 -4.79
N GLU A 84 -12.35 -18.40 -5.47
CA GLU A 84 -13.62 -19.05 -5.12
C GLU A 84 -13.52 -20.58 -5.19
N ARG A 85 -12.93 -21.12 -6.26
CA ARG A 85 -12.68 -22.57 -6.38
C ARG A 85 -11.82 -23.11 -5.23
N MET A 86 -10.76 -22.37 -4.88
CA MET A 86 -9.86 -22.77 -3.80
C MET A 86 -10.53 -22.66 -2.43
N GLU A 87 -11.30 -21.61 -2.18
CA GLU A 87 -12.09 -21.46 -0.96
C GLU A 87 -13.06 -22.63 -0.77
N GLU A 88 -13.80 -22.99 -1.82
CA GLU A 88 -14.72 -24.13 -1.78
C GLU A 88 -14.00 -25.45 -1.46
N ALA A 89 -12.83 -25.67 -2.07
CA ALA A 89 -12.01 -26.84 -1.80
C ALA A 89 -11.59 -26.88 -0.32
N GLY A 90 -11.25 -25.73 0.24
CA GLY A 90 -10.81 -25.59 1.63
C GLY A 90 -11.92 -25.92 2.60
N CYS A 91 -13.11 -25.36 2.36
CA CYS A 91 -14.31 -25.68 3.15
C CYS A 91 -14.70 -27.16 3.07
N LYS A 92 -14.36 -27.87 1.98
CA LYS A 92 -14.64 -29.30 1.79
C LYS A 92 -13.49 -30.21 2.25
N GLY A 93 -12.36 -29.64 2.71
CA GLY A 93 -11.15 -30.40 3.06
C GLY A 93 -10.46 -31.06 1.86
N ASP A 94 -10.70 -30.57 0.64
CA ASP A 94 -10.11 -31.10 -0.59
C ASP A 94 -8.69 -30.55 -0.82
N THR A 95 -7.72 -31.18 -0.17
CA THR A 95 -6.31 -30.81 -0.27
C THR A 95 -5.73 -31.00 -1.67
N LYS A 96 -6.26 -31.94 -2.47
CA LYS A 96 -5.78 -32.19 -3.83
C LYS A 96 -5.99 -30.99 -4.74
N THR A 97 -7.16 -30.35 -4.62
CA THR A 97 -7.47 -29.13 -5.39
C THR A 97 -6.58 -27.97 -4.96
N PHE A 98 -6.26 -27.86 -3.66
CA PHE A 98 -5.27 -26.87 -3.17
C PHE A 98 -3.89 -27.08 -3.77
N ASP A 99 -3.36 -28.31 -3.68
CA ASP A 99 -2.02 -28.65 -4.19
C ASP A 99 -1.91 -28.38 -5.70
N ALA A 100 -3.00 -28.63 -6.44
CA ALA A 100 -3.05 -28.42 -7.88
C ALA A 100 -3.09 -26.94 -8.30
N HIS A 101 -3.66 -26.05 -7.48
CA HIS A 101 -3.98 -24.67 -7.89
C HIS A 101 -3.29 -23.58 -7.06
N ILE A 102 -2.65 -23.89 -5.93
CA ILE A 102 -2.02 -22.87 -5.07
C ILE A 102 -0.96 -22.05 -5.79
N ASN A 103 -0.11 -22.71 -6.59
CA ASN A 103 0.91 -22.01 -7.38
C ASN A 103 0.27 -21.14 -8.46
N GLU A 104 -0.76 -21.63 -9.14
CA GLU A 104 -1.51 -20.87 -10.15
C GLU A 104 -2.16 -19.61 -9.53
N LEU A 105 -2.74 -19.74 -8.33
CA LEU A 105 -3.34 -18.63 -7.60
C LEU A 105 -2.29 -17.58 -7.24
N LEU A 106 -1.17 -18.01 -6.64
CA LEU A 106 -0.10 -17.11 -6.22
C LEU A 106 0.57 -16.41 -7.41
N ASP A 107 0.84 -17.12 -8.49
CA ASP A 107 1.43 -16.55 -9.72
C ASP A 107 0.47 -15.56 -10.37
N LEU A 108 -0.81 -15.92 -10.49
CA LEU A 108 -1.82 -15.03 -11.04
C LEU A 108 -1.98 -13.79 -10.16
N TYR A 109 -2.00 -13.95 -8.84
CA TYR A 109 -2.09 -12.84 -7.90
C TYR A 109 -0.88 -11.91 -8.03
N ARG A 110 0.35 -12.45 -7.95
CA ARG A 110 1.61 -11.71 -8.08
C ARG A 110 1.73 -10.99 -9.43
N SER A 111 1.18 -11.55 -10.51
CA SER A 111 1.18 -10.88 -11.82
C SER A 111 0.45 -9.52 -11.84
N TYR A 112 -0.45 -9.25 -10.89
CA TYR A 112 -1.12 -7.95 -10.80
C TYR A 112 -0.19 -6.82 -10.36
N LYS A 113 0.95 -7.13 -9.72
CA LYS A 113 1.97 -6.13 -9.40
C LYS A 113 2.49 -5.44 -10.66
N ASP A 114 2.82 -6.23 -11.68
CA ASP A 114 3.30 -5.70 -12.95
C ASP A 114 2.18 -5.06 -13.77
N LYS A 115 0.99 -5.68 -13.79
CA LYS A 115 -0.18 -5.15 -14.53
C LYS A 115 -0.63 -3.79 -13.99
N LEU A 116 -0.50 -3.58 -12.69
CA LEU A 116 -0.91 -2.36 -12.00
C LEU A 116 0.27 -1.44 -11.68
N SER A 117 1.48 -1.74 -12.18
CA SER A 117 2.71 -0.96 -11.95
C SER A 117 2.65 0.50 -12.42
N ARG A 118 1.71 0.81 -13.33
CA ARG A 118 1.45 2.17 -13.82
C ARG A 118 0.61 3.01 -12.86
N LEU A 119 0.07 2.41 -11.79
CA LEU A 119 -0.56 3.19 -10.73
C LEU A 119 0.50 4.10 -10.12
N PRO A 120 0.21 5.40 -9.96
CA PRO A 120 1.07 6.29 -9.19
C PRO A 120 1.25 5.68 -7.80
N LYS A 121 2.49 5.58 -7.33
CA LYS A 121 2.77 5.09 -5.97
C LYS A 121 2.12 6.04 -4.97
N GLU A 122 1.83 5.55 -3.78
CA GLU A 122 1.11 6.27 -2.70
C GLU A 122 1.63 7.71 -2.45
N MET A 123 2.92 7.96 -2.72
CA MET A 123 3.55 9.29 -2.67
C MET A 123 3.07 10.30 -3.73
N GLU A 124 2.49 9.87 -4.85
CA GLU A 124 2.12 10.76 -5.97
C GLU A 124 0.66 11.25 -5.93
N ILE A 125 -0.20 10.71 -5.04
CA ILE A 125 -1.65 11.03 -5.02
C ILE A 125 -2.12 11.67 -3.72
N ILE A 126 -1.24 11.82 -2.72
CA ILE A 126 -1.48 12.92 -1.79
C ILE A 126 -1.40 14.16 -2.68
N LYS A 127 -2.54 14.84 -2.91
CA LYS A 127 -2.51 16.23 -3.33
C LYS A 127 -1.85 16.95 -2.18
N LYS A 128 -0.53 16.92 -2.18
CA LYS A 128 0.29 17.59 -1.21
C LYS A 128 -0.11 19.05 -1.33
N GLU A 129 -0.66 19.60 -0.26
CA GLU A 129 -0.92 21.03 -0.23
C GLU A 129 0.39 21.74 0.11
N PRO A 130 0.63 22.97 -0.36
CA PRO A 130 1.72 23.78 0.14
C PRO A 130 1.57 23.91 1.66
N ILE A 131 2.64 23.64 2.39
CA ILE A 131 2.69 24.00 3.80
C ILE A 131 2.85 25.53 3.90
N SER A 132 2.21 26.16 4.89
CA SER A 132 2.49 27.57 5.19
C SER A 132 3.81 27.71 5.94
N ASP A 133 4.46 28.87 5.80
CA ASP A 133 5.70 29.15 6.53
C ASP A 133 5.53 29.03 8.05
N ASP A 134 4.38 29.46 8.58
CA ASP A 134 4.06 29.35 10.00
C ASP A 134 3.95 27.87 10.44
N ALA A 135 3.22 27.04 9.69
CA ALA A 135 3.04 25.63 10.02
C ALA A 135 4.36 24.84 9.89
N LEU A 136 5.20 25.18 8.90
CA LEU A 136 6.52 24.57 8.74
C LEU A 136 7.45 24.98 9.89
N SER A 137 7.41 26.25 10.30
CA SER A 137 8.17 26.75 11.46
C SER A 137 7.74 26.05 12.75
N ASP A 138 6.43 25.91 12.99
CA ASP A 138 5.89 25.22 14.16
C ASP A 138 6.32 23.74 14.18
N ALA A 139 6.32 23.07 13.03
CA ALA A 139 6.80 21.70 12.92
C ALA A 139 8.30 21.58 13.27
N TYR A 140 9.13 22.53 12.83
CA TYR A 140 10.56 22.52 13.19
C TYR A 140 10.81 22.80 14.68
N GLU A 141 10.05 23.71 15.29
CA GLU A 141 10.12 23.93 16.75
C GLU A 141 9.68 22.69 17.53
N ALA A 142 8.63 22.01 17.07
CA ALA A 142 8.20 20.75 17.65
C ALA A 142 9.28 19.67 17.53
N ILE A 143 9.91 19.51 16.35
CA ILE A 143 11.02 18.57 16.14
C ILE A 143 12.17 18.89 17.09
N LYS A 144 12.53 20.16 17.26
CA LYS A 144 13.58 20.58 18.19
C LYS A 144 13.24 20.23 19.64
N ALA A 145 11.99 20.50 20.06
CA ALA A 145 11.54 20.20 21.42
C ALA A 145 11.51 18.69 21.73
N PHE A 146 11.08 17.86 20.77
CA PHE A 146 11.05 16.40 20.94
C PHE A 146 12.44 15.76 20.79
N ALA A 147 13.33 16.33 19.98
CA ALA A 147 14.73 15.91 19.91
C ALA A 147 15.45 16.08 21.27
N ALA A 148 15.22 17.21 21.95
CA ALA A 148 15.77 17.46 23.30
C ALA A 148 15.21 16.49 24.35
N GLN A 149 14.02 15.93 24.11
CA GLN A 149 13.39 14.93 24.97
C GLN A 149 13.74 13.49 24.55
N MET A 150 14.48 13.32 23.46
CA MET A 150 14.85 12.02 22.86
C MET A 150 13.63 11.14 22.52
N ASP A 151 12.50 11.77 22.17
CA ASP A 151 11.23 11.09 21.86
C ASP A 151 11.16 10.74 20.36
N VAL A 152 11.69 9.56 20.00
CA VAL A 152 11.72 9.07 18.60
C VAL A 152 10.31 8.91 18.03
N ASP A 153 9.36 8.45 18.85
CA ASP A 153 8.00 8.15 18.40
C ASP A 153 7.27 9.44 18.03
N ALA A 154 7.34 10.47 18.88
CA ALA A 154 6.76 11.79 18.60
C ALA A 154 7.38 12.44 17.36
N LEU A 155 8.71 12.35 17.21
CA LEU A 155 9.42 12.90 16.05
C LEU A 155 9.01 12.25 14.74
N ARG A 156 8.85 10.92 14.75
CA ARG A 156 8.46 10.18 13.56
C ARG A 156 7.06 10.57 13.10
N MET A 157 6.14 10.82 14.02
CA MET A 157 4.80 11.31 13.68
C MET A 157 4.85 12.66 12.94
N ILE A 158 5.68 13.60 13.39
CA ILE A 158 5.82 14.92 12.75
C ILE A 158 6.46 14.79 11.37
N ILE A 159 7.52 13.95 11.23
CA ILE A 159 8.18 13.72 9.95
C ILE A 159 7.23 13.07 8.93
N ASP A 160 6.44 12.09 9.38
CA ASP A 160 5.45 11.42 8.55
C ASP A 160 4.35 12.41 8.12
N GLU A 161 3.92 13.32 9.01
CA GLU A 161 2.96 14.39 8.70
C GLU A 161 3.53 15.39 7.69
N LEU A 162 4.78 15.87 7.87
CA LEU A 162 5.46 16.73 6.91
C LEU A 162 5.61 16.06 5.53
N GLY A 163 5.75 14.74 5.50
CA GLY A 163 5.75 13.93 4.28
C GLY A 163 4.47 14.06 3.44
N THR A 164 3.38 14.57 4.01
CA THR A 164 2.09 14.80 3.32
C THR A 164 1.96 16.17 2.65
N TYR A 165 2.91 17.10 2.85
CA TYR A 165 2.90 18.45 2.27
C TYR A 165 3.88 18.60 1.09
N ILE A 166 3.68 19.66 0.27
CA ILE A 166 4.67 20.12 -0.71
C ILE A 166 5.68 20.94 0.06
N LEU A 167 6.92 20.48 0.06
CA LEU A 167 8.02 21.13 0.71
C LEU A 167 8.96 21.73 -0.34
N SER A 168 9.72 22.74 0.07
CA SER A 168 10.82 23.18 -0.79
C SER A 168 11.87 22.07 -0.84
N LYS A 169 12.64 22.00 -1.93
CA LYS A 169 13.75 21.03 -2.07
C LYS A 169 14.71 21.09 -0.88
N LYS A 170 14.94 22.27 -0.32
CA LYS A 170 15.79 22.49 0.87
C LYS A 170 15.21 21.78 2.10
N ASP A 171 13.90 21.88 2.30
CA ASP A 171 13.20 21.29 3.45
C ASP A 171 13.09 19.77 3.33
N GLU A 172 12.86 19.25 2.12
CA GLU A 172 12.92 17.80 1.86
C GLU A 172 14.30 17.23 2.22
N GLU A 173 15.38 17.85 1.76
CA GLU A 173 16.75 17.45 2.07
C GLU A 173 17.07 17.54 3.58
N LEU A 174 16.52 18.54 4.26
CA LEU A 174 16.68 18.74 5.71
C LEU A 174 15.98 17.62 6.48
N ILE A 175 14.72 17.34 6.18
CA ILE A 175 13.93 16.29 6.85
C ILE A 175 14.54 14.91 6.62
N GLU A 176 15.01 14.60 5.42
CA GLU A 176 15.74 13.36 5.16
C GLU A 176 17.01 13.26 6.02
N THR A 177 17.72 14.37 6.20
CA THR A 177 18.93 14.42 7.03
C THR A 177 18.59 14.21 8.51
N ILE A 178 17.52 14.83 9.00
CA ILE A 178 17.00 14.62 10.36
C ILE A 178 16.66 13.14 10.56
N ASN A 179 15.90 12.53 9.64
CA ASN A 179 15.51 11.13 9.73
C ASN A 179 16.73 10.18 9.77
N ARG A 180 17.76 10.43 8.93
CA ARG A 180 19.02 9.67 8.97
C ARG A 180 19.73 9.77 10.32
N LYS A 181 19.74 10.95 10.94
CA LYS A 181 20.35 11.17 12.25
C LYS A 181 19.55 10.50 13.37
N LEU A 182 18.22 10.48 13.30
CA LEU A 182 17.37 9.76 14.25
C LEU A 182 17.61 8.24 14.20
N ILE A 183 17.78 7.67 13.01
CA ILE A 183 18.17 6.25 12.85
C ILE A 183 19.53 5.95 13.50
N GLN A 184 20.43 6.94 13.53
CA GLN A 184 21.76 6.86 14.14
C GLN A 184 21.76 7.26 15.62
N PHE A 185 20.61 7.63 16.20
CA PHE A 185 20.50 8.21 17.54
C PHE A 185 21.41 9.44 17.75
N ASP A 186 21.69 10.20 16.68
CA ASP A 186 22.51 11.41 16.69
C ASP A 186 21.66 12.65 17.02
N TRP A 187 21.23 12.74 18.29
CA TRP A 187 20.37 13.79 18.82
C TRP A 187 21.01 15.18 18.72
N ASP A 188 22.28 15.30 19.13
CA ASP A 188 23.07 16.53 19.01
C ASP A 188 23.14 17.01 17.54
N GLY A 189 23.24 16.06 16.60
CA GLY A 189 23.24 16.35 15.19
C GLY A 189 21.89 16.87 14.68
N VAL A 190 20.77 16.39 15.24
CA VAL A 190 19.43 16.91 14.90
C VAL A 190 19.28 18.33 15.43
N GLU A 191 19.67 18.59 16.68
CA GLU A 191 19.59 19.94 17.26
C GLU A 191 20.40 20.98 16.47
N LYS A 192 21.62 20.63 16.02
CA LYS A 192 22.48 21.51 15.22
C LYS A 192 21.91 21.86 13.85
N LEU A 193 21.03 21.02 13.29
CA LEU A 193 20.39 21.28 12.00
C LEU A 193 19.26 22.30 12.10
N LEU A 194 18.72 22.51 13.30
CA LEU A 194 17.56 23.36 13.59
C LEU A 194 17.93 24.59 14.44
N GLN A 195 19.20 25.00 14.37
CA GLN A 195 19.75 26.21 15.01
C GLN A 195 19.79 27.40 14.05
#